data_AF-A0A9D5E7U1-F1
#
_entry.id   AF-A0A9D5E7U1-F1
#
_cell.length_a   1.000
_cell.length_b   1.000
_cell.length_c   1.000
_cell.angle_alpha   90.00
_cell.angle_beta   90.00
_cell.angle_gamma   90.00
#
_symmetry.space_group_name_H-M   'P 1'
#
loop_
_entity.id
_entity.type
_entity.pdbx_description
1 polymer ?
#
loop_
_entity_poly.entity_id
_entity_poly.type
_entity_poly.pdbx_seq_one_letter_code
_entity_poly.pdbx_strand_id
1 'polypeptide(L)'
;MEGAVDVSVRSGAGGRGGWAAGGFTLVESLVAVGAVAVVAVVVARVSGVVGRTVALGRQSSDFLSASVAIERALRADVSAMTRDGFLLVRHEDQFGPRDEMVFFATGQFRSRRGAGPTGLVPEAGAARIYWGHGLRAEPLDPAGYGPLRPDQAAALRPVSDAGSVNADPSNWLLVRHVTLLAPPAEAPRLALDLSATGTEPRTVLETALPNATDRNNQIAGQVAAPDIFRDLAAAAAVQGNSTLRAEVSGAPRFESGMVDIASVSLGHVRAVLLEYAGAGPFAPRGQVRLATPGEPTDLASVNGTARRMIQALPADSDTGQRLRAEPVAPNPLGLGWGVPRTAARLTDQQMLASGVIAAGVTAFDIEWSFGEFRTPVPGSATQSPELIWYSDADGPPVPSLYDFQNAPATRFFPERRRPDGTIERDQDQAIGTPLAGVTQSAVHFQPAGAFGQGLYSCFGYVDNGYPVFAGPDPNIGTSFDEDVLIDNGASSSTGVTAGAAGVFDALRDRDVRARAPRPAAEWPRLLRVSVTVRDAVDPAVTRTFQYVIEVPGEGIPRVF
;
A
#
# COMPACT_ATOMS: atom_id res chain seq x y z
N MET A 1 47.16 25.63 -6.59
CA MET A 1 48.03 25.29 -7.74
C MET A 1 47.50 26.06 -8.93
N GLU A 2 47.90 27.32 -9.05
CA GLU A 2 47.58 28.20 -10.17
C GLU A 2 48.67 28.03 -11.22
N GLY A 3 48.32 27.42 -12.36
CA GLY A 3 49.21 27.29 -13.51
C GLY A 3 49.06 28.52 -14.40
N ALA A 4 49.94 29.50 -14.25
CA ALA A 4 50.07 30.62 -15.18
C ALA A 4 50.57 30.09 -16.54
N VAL A 5 49.69 30.15 -17.54
CA VAL A 5 50.04 29.86 -18.94
C VAL A 5 50.71 31.10 -19.52
N ASP A 6 52.04 31.07 -19.57
CA ASP A 6 52.88 32.09 -20.20
C ASP A 6 52.81 31.91 -21.73
N VAL A 7 51.96 32.71 -22.38
CA VAL A 7 51.87 32.79 -23.84
C VAL A 7 52.97 33.73 -24.33
N SER A 8 54.18 33.20 -24.52
CA SER A 8 55.27 33.95 -25.13
C SER A 8 54.96 34.20 -26.62
N VAL A 9 54.46 35.38 -26.94
CA VAL A 9 54.28 35.87 -28.31
C VAL A 9 55.68 36.17 -28.88
N ARG A 10 56.21 35.24 -29.70
CA ARG A 10 57.41 35.50 -30.52
C ARG A 10 57.04 36.49 -31.63
N SER A 11 57.44 37.74 -31.47
CA SER A 11 57.47 38.75 -32.52
C SER A 11 58.60 38.45 -33.51
N GLY A 12 58.31 37.56 -34.47
CA GLY A 12 59.17 37.34 -35.63
C GLY A 12 59.12 38.53 -36.58
N ALA A 13 60.09 39.44 -36.48
CA ALA A 13 60.36 40.46 -37.48
C ALA A 13 60.99 39.79 -38.72
N GLY A 14 60.15 39.35 -39.66
CA GLY A 14 60.59 38.72 -40.90
C GLY A 14 59.76 39.20 -42.09
N GLY A 15 60.39 40.00 -42.96
CA GLY A 15 60.07 40.12 -44.38
C GLY A 15 58.63 40.51 -44.76
N ARG A 16 58.39 41.82 -44.93
CA ARG A 16 57.28 42.33 -45.75
C ARG A 16 57.54 42.01 -47.23
N GLY A 17 57.31 40.76 -47.63
CA GLY A 17 57.00 40.45 -49.02
C GLY A 17 55.63 41.04 -49.32
N GLY A 18 55.55 42.00 -50.24
CA GLY A 18 54.28 42.56 -50.69
C GLY A 18 53.50 41.51 -51.47
N TRP A 19 52.70 40.71 -50.78
CA TRP A 19 51.62 39.97 -51.39
C TRP A 19 50.62 41.03 -51.85
N ALA A 20 50.61 41.31 -53.15
CA ALA A 20 49.55 42.09 -53.76
C ALA A 20 48.22 41.44 -53.34
N ALA A 21 47.41 42.18 -52.59
CA ALA A 21 46.09 41.74 -52.16
C ALA A 21 45.21 41.59 -53.42
N GLY A 22 45.28 40.44 -54.06
CA GLY A 22 44.31 40.03 -55.07
C GLY A 22 42.96 39.95 -54.38
N GLY A 23 42.04 40.85 -54.71
CA GLY A 23 40.67 40.78 -54.23
C GLY A 23 40.06 39.45 -54.68
N PHE A 24 39.36 38.77 -53.77
CA PHE A 24 38.61 37.56 -54.11
C PHE A 24 37.68 37.81 -55.28
N THR A 25 37.69 36.90 -56.24
CA THR A 25 36.72 36.91 -57.33
C THR A 25 35.32 36.59 -56.78
N LEU A 26 34.28 37.07 -57.45
CA LEU A 26 32.88 36.82 -57.07
C LEU A 26 32.59 35.31 -57.00
N VAL A 27 33.23 34.52 -57.87
CA VAL A 27 33.11 33.05 -57.90
C VAL A 27 33.70 32.44 -56.63
N GLU A 28 34.87 32.87 -56.17
CA GLU A 28 35.47 32.36 -54.93
C GLU A 28 34.62 32.69 -53.70
N SER A 29 34.04 33.88 -53.67
CA SER A 29 33.10 34.27 -52.59
C SER A 29 31.87 33.37 -52.56
N LEU A 30 31.31 33.05 -53.72
CA LEU A 30 30.13 32.18 -53.83
C LEU A 30 30.44 30.74 -53.42
N VAL A 31 31.61 30.21 -53.82
CA VAL A 31 32.08 28.88 -53.40
C VAL A 31 32.32 28.84 -51.89
N ALA A 32 32.93 29.88 -51.30
CA ALA A 32 33.15 29.96 -49.86
C ALA A 32 31.84 29.96 -49.08
N VAL A 33 30.84 30.75 -49.50
CA VAL A 33 29.51 30.76 -48.87
C VAL A 33 28.83 29.41 -48.99
N GLY A 34 28.90 28.76 -50.16
CA GLY A 34 28.37 27.41 -50.36
C GLY A 34 29.01 26.36 -49.44
N ALA A 35 30.34 26.38 -49.31
CA ALA A 35 31.08 25.48 -48.42
C ALA A 35 30.70 25.70 -46.94
N VAL A 36 30.63 26.95 -46.49
CA VAL A 36 30.21 27.29 -45.13
C VAL A 36 28.77 26.82 -44.86
N ALA A 37 27.86 26.99 -45.83
CA ALA A 37 26.49 26.52 -45.69
C ALA A 37 26.41 25.00 -45.51
N VAL A 38 27.18 24.22 -46.29
CA VAL A 38 27.24 22.75 -46.14
C VAL A 38 27.78 22.35 -44.77
N VAL A 39 28.88 22.98 -44.32
CA VAL A 39 29.45 22.71 -42.99
C VAL A 39 28.45 23.03 -41.88
N ALA A 40 27.75 24.17 -41.98
CA ALA A 40 26.73 24.54 -41.01
C ALA A 40 25.60 23.50 -40.92
N VAL A 41 25.14 22.96 -42.05
CA VAL A 41 24.13 21.90 -42.08
C VAL A 41 24.64 20.61 -41.44
N VAL A 42 25.90 20.22 -41.69
CA VAL A 42 26.50 19.03 -41.09
C VAL A 42 26.62 19.18 -39.58
N VAL A 43 27.13 20.31 -39.09
CA VAL A 43 27.24 20.60 -37.65
C VAL A 43 25.86 20.59 -36.99
N ALA A 44 24.85 21.21 -37.62
CA ALA A 44 23.49 21.20 -37.11
C ALA A 44 22.92 19.77 -36.97
N ARG A 45 23.17 18.90 -37.95
CA ARG A 45 22.72 17.49 -37.89
C ARG A 45 23.42 16.70 -36.79
N VAL A 46 24.75 16.85 -36.64
CA VAL A 46 25.51 16.16 -35.59
C VAL A 46 25.07 16.62 -34.21
N SER A 47 24.92 17.93 -34.00
CA SER A 47 24.41 18.50 -32.75
C SER A 47 23.01 17.99 -32.41
N GLY A 48 22.13 17.82 -33.42
CA GLY A 48 20.81 17.22 -33.21
C GLY A 48 20.85 15.76 -32.78
N VAL A 49 21.76 14.95 -33.33
CA VAL A 49 21.97 13.55 -32.91
C VAL A 49 22.50 13.49 -31.48
N VAL A 50 23.54 14.26 -31.17
CA VAL A 50 24.14 14.32 -29.82
C VAL A 50 23.11 14.76 -28.79
N GLY A 51 22.31 15.79 -29.09
CA GLY A 51 21.24 16.27 -28.21
C GLY A 51 20.21 15.19 -27.88
N ARG A 52 19.76 14.41 -28.88
CA ARG A 52 18.84 13.29 -28.67
C ARG A 52 19.47 12.17 -27.85
N THR A 53 20.72 11.80 -28.11
CA THR A 53 21.42 10.78 -27.32
C THR A 53 21.58 11.22 -25.86
N VAL A 54 21.90 12.49 -25.60
CA VAL A 54 21.98 13.04 -24.24
C VAL A 54 20.61 13.05 -23.57
N ALA A 55 19.56 13.43 -24.29
CA ALA A 55 18.18 13.40 -23.76
C ALA A 55 17.74 11.97 -23.40
N LEU A 56 17.96 10.99 -24.28
CA LEU A 56 17.68 9.57 -24.02
C LEU A 56 18.52 9.01 -22.86
N GLY A 57 19.79 9.45 -22.75
CA GLY A 57 20.66 9.09 -21.64
C GLY A 57 20.13 9.60 -20.29
N ARG A 58 19.70 10.86 -20.23
CA ARG A 58 19.04 11.45 -19.05
C ARG A 58 17.75 10.70 -18.71
N GLN A 59 16.90 10.48 -19.71
CA GLN A 59 15.65 9.74 -19.58
C GLN A 59 15.86 8.35 -18.95
N SER A 60 16.84 7.58 -19.46
CA SER A 60 17.17 6.26 -18.91
C SER A 60 17.75 6.34 -17.49
N SER A 61 18.54 7.38 -17.19
CA SER A 61 19.08 7.62 -15.86
C SER A 61 17.98 7.94 -14.84
N ASP A 62 16.99 8.75 -15.23
CA ASP A 62 15.87 9.13 -14.37
C ASP A 62 14.99 7.92 -14.04
N PHE A 63 14.70 7.07 -15.03
CA PHE A 63 14.01 5.80 -14.84
C PHE A 63 14.72 4.85 -13.88
N LEU A 64 16.03 4.64 -14.06
CA LEU A 64 16.82 3.78 -13.18
C LEU A 64 16.90 4.35 -11.76
N SER A 65 17.03 5.67 -11.62
CA SER A 65 17.06 6.33 -10.32
C SER A 65 15.74 6.14 -9.57
N ALA A 66 14.61 6.29 -10.27
CA ALA A 66 13.29 6.03 -9.71
C ALA A 66 13.13 4.55 -9.30
N SER A 67 13.54 3.61 -10.15
CA SER A 67 13.48 2.18 -9.85
C SER A 67 14.27 1.79 -8.60
N VAL A 68 15.52 2.25 -8.48
CA VAL A 68 16.37 1.98 -7.31
C VAL A 68 15.77 2.58 -6.03
N ALA A 69 15.15 3.78 -6.12
CA ALA A 69 14.49 4.40 -4.99
C ALA A 69 13.26 3.58 -4.53
N ILE A 70 12.45 3.10 -5.47
CA ILE A 70 11.29 2.23 -5.21
C ILE A 70 11.74 0.93 -4.55
N GLU A 71 12.69 0.21 -5.18
CA GLU A 71 13.17 -1.08 -4.68
C GLU A 71 13.73 -0.96 -3.26
N ARG A 72 14.59 0.04 -3.02
CA ARG A 72 15.21 0.24 -1.71
C ARG A 72 14.16 0.50 -0.63
N ALA A 73 13.22 1.39 -0.89
CA ALA A 73 12.17 1.73 0.07
C ALA A 73 11.25 0.52 0.34
N LEU A 74 10.82 -0.17 -0.72
CA LEU A 74 9.94 -1.32 -0.62
C LEU A 74 10.60 -2.49 0.13
N ARG A 75 11.87 -2.80 -0.19
CA ARG A 75 12.64 -3.86 0.48
C ARG A 75 12.90 -3.53 1.95
N ALA A 76 13.18 -2.27 2.28
CA ALA A 76 13.33 -1.83 3.65
C ALA A 76 12.03 -2.03 4.45
N ASP A 77 10.88 -1.64 3.89
CA ASP A 77 9.60 -1.78 4.57
C ASP A 77 9.18 -3.23 4.75
N VAL A 78 9.26 -4.04 3.69
CA VAL A 78 8.90 -5.47 3.75
C VAL A 78 9.81 -6.19 4.73
N SER A 79 11.10 -5.83 4.82
CA SER A 79 12.01 -6.42 5.80
C SER A 79 11.67 -6.09 7.26
N ALA A 80 10.97 -4.98 7.51
CA ALA A 80 10.52 -4.55 8.83
C ALA A 80 9.09 -5.03 9.16
N MET A 81 8.44 -5.72 8.22
CA MET A 81 7.07 -6.22 8.35
C MET A 81 6.94 -7.15 9.56
N THR A 82 5.92 -6.92 10.38
CA THR A 82 5.55 -7.80 11.49
C THR A 82 4.36 -8.67 11.12
N ARG A 83 4.37 -9.90 11.63
CA ARG A 83 3.24 -10.84 11.53
C ARG A 83 2.20 -10.67 12.62
N ASP A 84 2.43 -9.76 13.58
CA ASP A 84 1.48 -9.41 14.64
C ASP A 84 0.27 -8.59 14.13
N GLY A 85 0.37 -8.07 12.89
CA GLY A 85 -0.71 -7.38 12.19
C GLY A 85 -1.32 -8.25 11.09
N PHE A 86 -1.66 -7.61 9.97
CA PHE A 86 -2.10 -8.29 8.76
C PHE A 86 -1.38 -7.73 7.53
N LEU A 87 -1.44 -8.47 6.42
CA LEU A 87 -1.11 -7.98 5.09
C LEU A 87 -2.39 -7.99 4.27
N LEU A 88 -2.71 -6.86 3.67
CA LEU A 88 -3.81 -6.70 2.73
C LEU A 88 -3.21 -6.27 1.40
N VAL A 89 -3.55 -7.01 0.34
CA VAL A 89 -3.30 -6.59 -1.04
C VAL A 89 -4.64 -6.40 -1.72
N ARG A 90 -4.87 -5.25 -2.32
CA ARG A 90 -6.02 -5.00 -3.19
C ARG A 90 -5.52 -5.01 -4.63
N HIS A 91 -6.16 -5.79 -5.49
CA HIS A 91 -5.90 -5.86 -6.92
C HIS A 91 -7.01 -5.12 -7.67
N GLU A 92 -6.65 -4.20 -8.56
CA GLU A 92 -7.63 -3.38 -9.28
C GLU A 92 -7.38 -3.40 -10.79
N ASP A 93 -8.05 -4.30 -11.52
CA ASP A 93 -7.77 -4.52 -12.96
C ASP A 93 -8.56 -3.63 -13.91
N GLN A 94 -9.69 -3.07 -13.49
CA GLN A 94 -10.69 -2.50 -14.40
C GLN A 94 -10.16 -1.37 -15.32
N PHE A 95 -9.18 -0.60 -14.85
CA PHE A 95 -8.56 0.48 -15.62
C PHE A 95 -7.02 0.36 -15.64
N GLY A 96 -6.51 -0.88 -15.65
CA GLY A 96 -5.09 -1.19 -15.52
C GLY A 96 -4.67 -1.44 -14.07
N PRO A 97 -3.53 -2.13 -13.84
CA PRO A 97 -3.17 -2.65 -12.53
C PRO A 97 -2.83 -1.52 -11.56
N ARG A 98 -3.69 -1.37 -10.55
CA ARG A 98 -3.64 -0.30 -9.55
C ARG A 98 -3.75 -0.89 -8.17
N ASP A 99 -2.79 -1.74 -7.90
CA ASP A 99 -2.80 -2.50 -6.68
C ASP A 99 -2.49 -1.57 -5.49
N GLU A 100 -2.92 -2.01 -4.33
CA GLU A 100 -2.62 -1.36 -3.07
C GLU A 100 -2.18 -2.41 -2.08
N MET A 101 -1.25 -2.05 -1.21
CA MET A 101 -0.78 -2.93 -0.17
C MET A 101 -0.70 -2.20 1.15
N VAL A 102 -1.26 -2.82 2.19
CA VAL A 102 -1.15 -2.37 3.58
C VAL A 102 -0.59 -3.49 4.42
N PHE A 103 0.38 -3.15 5.26
CA PHE A 103 0.89 -4.04 6.29
C PHE A 103 1.39 -3.25 7.49
N PHE A 104 1.82 -3.97 8.52
CA PHE A 104 2.37 -3.39 9.73
C PHE A 104 3.85 -3.71 9.84
N ALA A 105 4.59 -2.78 10.40
CA ALA A 105 6.00 -2.94 10.70
C ALA A 105 6.29 -2.59 12.16
N THR A 106 7.23 -3.31 12.76
CA THR A 106 7.76 -3.02 14.10
C THR A 106 9.13 -2.37 13.98
N GLY A 107 9.43 -1.40 14.84
CA GLY A 107 10.67 -0.63 14.77
C GLY A 107 10.52 0.71 15.47
N GLN A 108 11.54 1.54 15.41
CA GLN A 108 11.49 2.90 15.94
C GLN A 108 11.00 3.84 14.84
N PHE A 109 9.71 4.17 14.85
CA PHE A 109 9.12 5.09 13.91
C PHE A 109 8.94 6.45 14.56
N ARG A 110 9.15 7.52 13.79
CA ARG A 110 8.93 8.90 14.20
C ARG A 110 8.06 9.62 13.18
N SER A 111 7.30 10.60 13.65
CA SER A 111 6.50 11.47 12.79
C SER A 111 7.42 12.14 11.77
N ARG A 112 6.94 12.26 10.54
CA ARG A 112 7.68 12.98 9.49
C ARG A 112 7.51 14.48 9.62
N ARG A 113 6.48 14.90 10.36
CA ARG A 113 6.27 16.29 10.75
C ARG A 113 7.44 16.73 11.63
N GLY A 114 7.92 17.95 11.39
CA GLY A 114 8.80 18.62 12.35
C GLY A 114 8.14 18.71 13.73
N ALA A 115 8.96 18.96 14.76
CA ALA A 115 8.46 19.21 16.10
C ALA A 115 7.30 20.22 16.05
N GLY A 116 6.17 19.85 16.64
CA GLY A 116 4.99 20.72 16.67
C GLY A 116 5.25 21.97 17.53
N PRO A 117 4.20 22.78 17.80
CA PRO A 117 4.30 23.90 18.75
C PRO A 117 4.80 23.48 20.14
N THR A 118 4.66 22.20 20.49
CA THR A 118 5.11 21.59 21.74
C THR A 118 6.62 21.33 21.79
N GLY A 119 7.33 21.41 20.66
CA GLY A 119 8.73 20.97 20.55
C GLY A 119 8.93 19.45 20.54
N LEU A 120 7.84 18.68 20.67
CA LEU A 120 7.86 17.23 20.72
C LEU A 120 7.67 16.62 19.32
N VAL A 121 8.31 15.47 19.10
CA VAL A 121 8.15 14.65 17.90
C VAL A 121 7.53 13.31 18.32
N PRO A 122 6.33 12.96 17.84
CA PRO A 122 5.72 11.66 18.13
C PRO A 122 6.59 10.50 17.65
N GLU A 123 6.71 9.46 18.47
CA GLU A 123 7.42 8.23 18.18
C GLU A 123 6.53 7.02 18.51
N ALA A 124 6.72 5.92 17.79
CA ALA A 124 5.98 4.67 18.00
C ALA A 124 6.85 3.44 17.69
N GLY A 125 6.62 2.36 18.45
CA GLY A 125 7.25 1.05 18.23
C GLY A 125 6.70 0.28 17.03
N ALA A 126 5.60 0.75 16.44
CA ALA A 126 4.93 0.13 15.31
C ALA A 126 4.32 1.18 14.37
N ALA A 127 4.19 0.83 13.11
CA ALA A 127 3.55 1.66 12.10
C ALA A 127 2.75 0.81 11.10
N ARG A 128 1.66 1.40 10.58
CA ARG A 128 0.99 0.92 9.36
C ARG A 128 1.73 1.51 8.16
N ILE A 129 2.08 0.69 7.19
CA ILE A 129 2.70 1.10 5.93
C ILE A 129 1.72 0.81 4.80
N TYR A 130 1.40 1.83 4.01
CA TYR A 130 0.60 1.74 2.79
C TYR A 130 1.47 2.03 1.57
N TRP A 131 1.30 1.21 0.54
CA TRP A 131 1.80 1.41 -0.82
C TRP A 131 0.63 1.40 -1.80
N GLY A 132 0.63 2.33 -2.74
CA GLY A 132 -0.40 2.40 -3.77
C GLY A 132 -0.30 3.66 -4.61
N HIS A 133 -1.34 3.94 -5.39
CA HIS A 133 -1.41 5.17 -6.19
C HIS A 133 -2.04 6.30 -5.39
N GLY A 134 -1.32 7.41 -5.30
CA GLY A 134 -1.85 8.70 -4.88
C GLY A 134 -2.18 9.56 -6.08
N LEU A 135 -2.96 10.60 -5.83
CA LEU A 135 -3.26 11.63 -6.81
C LEU A 135 -2.43 12.87 -6.53
N ARG A 136 -1.83 13.40 -7.61
CA ARG A 136 -1.34 14.76 -7.60
C ARG A 136 -2.52 15.69 -7.30
N ALA A 137 -2.43 16.41 -6.19
CA ALA A 137 -3.27 17.59 -6.04
C ALA A 137 -2.88 18.56 -7.15
N GLU A 138 -3.81 18.88 -8.05
CA GLU A 138 -3.64 20.10 -8.84
C GLU A 138 -3.41 21.26 -7.87
N PRO A 139 -2.59 22.27 -8.24
CA PRO A 139 -2.44 23.45 -7.41
C PRO A 139 -3.85 24.02 -7.20
N LEU A 140 -4.42 23.75 -6.03
CA LEU A 140 -5.66 24.36 -5.62
C LEU A 140 -5.45 25.86 -5.77
N ASP A 141 -6.49 26.56 -6.22
CA ASP A 141 -6.56 28.02 -6.19
C ASP A 141 -5.75 28.54 -4.99
N PRO A 142 -4.83 29.53 -5.13
CA PRO A 142 -4.05 30.05 -4.01
C PRO A 142 -4.87 30.41 -2.77
N ALA A 143 -6.19 30.68 -2.92
CA ALA A 143 -7.13 30.86 -1.81
C ALA A 143 -7.57 29.55 -1.10
N GLY A 144 -7.37 28.38 -1.73
CA GLY A 144 -7.88 27.06 -1.39
C GLY A 144 -6.85 26.03 -0.93
N TYR A 145 -5.63 26.42 -0.53
CA TYR A 145 -4.66 25.55 0.17
C TYR A 145 -5.13 25.06 1.55
N GLY A 146 -6.44 25.08 1.83
CA GLY A 146 -6.97 24.36 2.97
C GLY A 146 -6.71 22.86 2.81
N PRO A 147 -6.77 22.09 3.92
CA PRO A 147 -7.04 20.67 3.79
C PRO A 147 -8.21 20.50 2.81
N LEU A 148 -8.12 19.54 1.86
CA LEU A 148 -9.28 19.25 1.02
C LEU A 148 -10.42 19.00 1.99
N ARG A 149 -11.41 19.88 1.96
CA ARG A 149 -12.57 19.68 2.81
C ARG A 149 -13.21 18.37 2.38
N PRO A 150 -13.79 17.57 3.30
CA PRO A 150 -14.45 16.33 2.93
C PRO A 150 -15.53 16.49 1.83
N ASP A 151 -16.07 17.69 1.62
CA ASP A 151 -16.99 18.04 0.53
C ASP A 151 -16.28 18.35 -0.81
N GLN A 152 -15.04 18.85 -0.80
CA GLN A 152 -14.18 18.98 -1.98
C GLN A 152 -13.63 17.63 -2.47
N ALA A 153 -13.82 16.55 -1.70
CA ALA A 153 -13.67 15.18 -2.20
C ALA A 153 -14.62 14.88 -3.37
N ALA A 154 -15.63 15.71 -3.64
CA ALA A 154 -16.41 15.64 -4.88
C ALA A 154 -15.58 15.90 -6.15
N ALA A 155 -14.36 16.46 -6.04
CA ALA A 155 -13.39 16.53 -7.14
C ALA A 155 -12.61 15.20 -7.32
N LEU A 156 -12.58 14.35 -6.29
CA LEU A 156 -12.11 12.97 -6.35
C LEU A 156 -13.24 12.07 -6.85
N ARG A 157 -13.83 12.43 -7.99
CA ARG A 157 -14.88 11.62 -8.62
C ARG A 157 -14.32 10.23 -8.94
N PRO A 158 -15.18 9.20 -8.94
CA PRO A 158 -14.82 7.86 -9.40
C PRO A 158 -14.03 7.92 -10.72
N VAL A 159 -13.09 6.98 -10.91
CA VAL A 159 -12.29 6.85 -12.14
C VAL A 159 -13.19 6.78 -13.39
N SER A 160 -14.39 6.22 -13.24
CA SER A 160 -15.38 6.05 -14.31
C SER A 160 -15.96 7.35 -14.86
N ASP A 161 -15.84 8.47 -14.14
CA ASP A 161 -16.43 9.73 -14.58
C ASP A 161 -15.51 10.40 -15.61
N ALA A 162 -16.00 10.60 -16.83
CA ALA A 162 -15.28 11.34 -17.87
C ALA A 162 -14.90 12.74 -17.36
N GLY A 163 -13.60 13.04 -17.35
CA GLY A 163 -13.05 14.28 -16.80
C GLY A 163 -12.61 14.20 -15.33
N SER A 164 -12.70 13.03 -14.69
CA SER A 164 -12.09 12.82 -13.38
C SER A 164 -10.57 12.91 -13.47
N VAL A 165 -9.94 13.57 -12.48
CA VAL A 165 -8.47 13.58 -12.32
C VAL A 165 -7.90 12.17 -12.16
N ASN A 166 -8.75 11.21 -11.77
CA ASN A 166 -8.42 9.80 -11.71
C ASN A 166 -8.31 9.11 -13.08
N ALA A 167 -8.87 9.68 -14.14
CA ALA A 167 -8.92 9.04 -15.46
C ALA A 167 -7.62 9.17 -16.25
N ASP A 168 -6.70 10.07 -15.86
CA ASP A 168 -5.40 10.22 -16.51
C ASP A 168 -4.28 9.61 -15.64
N PRO A 169 -3.71 8.45 -16.05
CA PRO A 169 -2.57 7.84 -15.39
C PRO A 169 -1.33 8.75 -15.29
N SER A 170 -1.26 9.83 -16.09
CA SER A 170 -0.16 10.80 -16.00
C SER A 170 -0.12 11.55 -14.66
N ASN A 171 -1.26 11.66 -13.96
CA ASN A 171 -1.39 12.35 -12.68
C ASN A 171 -1.15 11.45 -11.47
N TRP A 172 -0.91 10.16 -11.70
CA TRP A 172 -0.72 9.21 -10.62
C TRP A 172 0.71 9.26 -10.09
N LEU A 173 0.80 9.20 -8.77
CA LEU A 173 2.03 9.16 -8.02
C LEU A 173 2.08 7.83 -7.29
N LEU A 174 3.21 7.14 -7.31
CA LEU A 174 3.41 6.02 -6.40
C LEU A 174 3.71 6.59 -5.02
N VAL A 175 2.84 6.29 -4.07
CA VAL A 175 2.91 6.82 -2.71
C VAL A 175 3.20 5.71 -1.71
N ARG A 176 4.04 6.06 -0.72
CA ARG A 176 4.34 5.30 0.47
C ARG A 176 3.91 6.11 1.68
N HIS A 177 2.84 5.70 2.34
CA HIS A 177 2.30 6.37 3.50
C HIS A 177 2.56 5.57 4.78
N VAL A 178 3.27 6.18 5.73
CA VAL A 178 3.59 5.57 7.02
C VAL A 178 2.77 6.25 8.09
N THR A 179 2.03 5.45 8.84
CA THR A 179 1.21 5.91 9.95
C THR A 179 1.72 5.31 11.25
N LEU A 180 2.19 6.17 12.16
CA LEU A 180 2.57 5.78 13.51
C LEU A 180 1.37 5.22 14.26
N LEU A 181 1.56 4.10 14.95
CA LEU A 181 0.58 3.56 15.90
C LEU A 181 0.94 4.01 17.31
N ALA A 182 0.60 5.26 17.63
CA ALA A 182 0.97 5.91 18.87
C ALA A 182 -0.30 6.12 19.71
N PRO A 183 -0.60 5.31 20.73
CA PRO A 183 -1.74 5.61 21.60
C PRO A 183 -1.52 6.95 22.32
N PRO A 184 -2.59 7.69 22.68
CA PRO A 184 -2.45 8.89 23.48
C PRO A 184 -1.72 8.54 24.78
N ALA A 185 -0.58 9.17 25.03
CA ALA A 185 0.07 9.03 26.31
C ALA A 185 -0.77 9.76 27.37
N GLU A 186 -0.83 9.22 28.58
CA GLU A 186 -1.14 10.04 29.76
C GLU A 186 0.03 11.01 29.94
N ALA A 187 0.08 12.07 29.13
CA ALA A 187 1.21 12.96 29.09
C ALA A 187 1.32 13.68 30.46
N PRO A 188 2.47 13.62 31.16
CA PRO A 188 2.75 14.61 32.18
C PRO A 188 2.74 15.99 31.50
N ARG A 189 2.01 16.95 32.08
CA ARG A 189 1.86 18.30 31.52
C ARG A 189 3.24 18.89 31.23
N LEU A 190 3.61 19.01 29.96
CA LEU A 190 4.87 19.60 29.57
C LEU A 190 4.82 21.09 29.91
N ALA A 191 5.67 21.53 30.84
CA ALA A 191 5.88 22.95 31.08
C ALA A 191 6.65 23.50 29.88
N LEU A 192 5.93 24.07 28.92
CA LEU A 192 6.55 24.76 27.79
C LEU A 192 7.36 25.94 28.35
N ASP A 193 8.70 25.91 28.20
CA ASP A 193 9.56 27.04 28.58
C ASP A 193 9.43 28.16 27.55
N LEU A 194 8.43 29.01 27.76
CA LEU A 194 8.08 30.13 26.89
C LEU A 194 8.92 31.40 27.16
N SER A 195 9.99 31.29 27.96
CA SER A 195 10.93 32.39 28.18
C SER A 195 11.66 32.83 26.89
N ALA A 196 11.68 31.98 25.85
CA ALA A 196 12.38 32.24 24.59
C ALA A 196 11.59 33.07 23.55
N THR A 197 10.27 33.24 23.69
CA THR A 197 9.44 33.84 22.62
C THR A 197 9.12 35.34 22.79
N GLY A 198 9.55 35.98 23.89
CA GLY A 198 9.45 37.44 24.08
C GLY A 198 8.04 38.03 24.05
N THR A 199 7.00 37.19 24.01
CA THR A 199 5.59 37.55 24.02
C THR A 199 5.06 37.27 25.42
N GLU A 200 4.42 38.26 26.06
CA GLU A 200 3.81 38.17 27.40
C GLU A 200 3.09 36.82 27.58
N PRO A 201 3.67 35.87 28.35
CA PRO A 201 3.29 34.45 28.29
C PRO A 201 1.85 34.17 28.75
N ARG A 202 1.32 35.01 29.64
CA ARG A 202 0.15 34.67 30.46
C ARG A 202 -1.14 34.45 29.67
N THR A 203 -1.40 35.26 28.65
CA THR A 203 -2.69 35.24 27.93
C THR A 203 -2.80 34.14 26.88
N VAL A 204 -1.67 33.61 26.38
CA VAL A 204 -1.66 32.49 25.43
C VAL A 204 -1.55 31.15 26.18
N LEU A 205 -0.82 31.11 27.31
CA LEU A 205 -0.70 29.92 28.16
C LEU A 205 -2.06 29.48 28.73
N GLU A 206 -2.83 30.39 29.32
CA GLU A 206 -4.04 30.03 30.07
C GLU A 206 -5.18 29.51 29.18
N THR A 207 -5.20 29.90 27.89
CA THR A 207 -6.16 29.38 26.89
C THR A 207 -5.63 28.19 26.09
N ALA A 208 -4.32 28.07 25.84
CA ALA A 208 -3.77 27.00 24.99
C ALA A 208 -3.36 25.73 25.76
N LEU A 209 -2.87 25.84 26.99
CA LEU A 209 -2.31 24.70 27.75
C LEU A 209 -3.31 23.62 28.17
N PRO A 210 -4.57 23.92 28.56
CA PRO A 210 -5.55 22.86 28.85
C PRO A 210 -5.87 22.00 27.62
N ASN A 211 -5.57 22.49 26.41
CA ASN A 211 -5.77 21.80 25.14
C ASN A 211 -4.50 21.13 24.59
N ALA A 212 -3.38 21.16 25.33
CA ALA A 212 -2.11 20.57 24.90
C ALA A 212 -1.91 19.11 25.34
N THR A 213 -2.90 18.49 26.00
CA THR A 213 -2.85 17.05 26.31
C THR A 213 -3.09 16.23 25.04
N ASP A 214 -2.42 15.09 24.92
CA ASP A 214 -2.70 14.14 23.85
C ASP A 214 -4.16 13.68 23.92
N ARG A 215 -4.78 13.55 22.76
CA ARG A 215 -6.18 13.17 22.51
C ARG A 215 -6.21 12.20 21.33
N ASN A 216 -7.34 11.53 21.13
CA ASN A 216 -7.49 10.59 20.02
C ASN A 216 -7.29 11.25 18.64
N ASN A 217 -7.56 12.55 18.51
CA ASN A 217 -7.37 13.31 17.27
C ASN A 217 -6.13 14.20 17.27
N GLN A 218 -5.29 14.15 18.31
CA GLN A 218 -4.14 15.02 18.44
C GLN A 218 -3.04 14.41 19.33
N ILE A 219 -1.83 14.25 18.81
CA ILE A 219 -0.68 13.73 19.59
C ILE A 219 0.50 14.69 19.44
N ALA A 220 1.09 15.10 20.56
CA ALA A 220 2.13 16.11 20.66
C ALA A 220 1.79 17.43 19.95
N GLY A 221 0.51 17.80 19.92
CA GLY A 221 0.02 18.97 19.18
C GLY A 221 -0.14 18.75 17.65
N GLN A 222 0.24 17.59 17.13
CA GLN A 222 0.06 17.20 15.72
C GLN A 222 -1.29 16.50 15.51
N VAL A 223 -1.83 16.59 14.29
CA VAL A 223 -3.10 15.94 13.95
C VAL A 223 -2.92 14.42 13.92
N ALA A 224 -3.81 13.70 14.61
CA ALA A 224 -3.86 12.24 14.59
C ALA A 224 -5.26 11.75 14.17
N ALA A 225 -5.34 10.56 13.58
CA ALA A 225 -6.61 9.86 13.42
C ALA A 225 -6.93 9.05 14.68
N PRO A 226 -8.19 9.02 15.13
CA PRO A 226 -8.61 8.20 16.26
C PRO A 226 -8.37 6.71 16.10
N ASP A 227 -8.37 6.22 14.86
CA ASP A 227 -8.13 4.82 14.52
C ASP A 227 -7.58 4.73 13.07
N ILE A 228 -6.99 3.60 12.70
CA ILE A 228 -6.70 3.25 11.30
C ILE A 228 -7.96 2.80 10.55
N PHE A 229 -8.96 2.25 11.24
CA PHE A 229 -10.20 1.78 10.64
C PHE A 229 -11.15 2.95 10.40
N ARG A 230 -11.48 3.23 9.13
CA ARG A 230 -12.29 4.39 8.72
C ARG A 230 -13.57 4.58 9.54
N ASP A 231 -14.34 3.50 9.77
CA ASP A 231 -15.61 3.58 10.49
C ASP A 231 -15.43 3.92 11.97
N LEU A 232 -14.45 3.30 12.63
CA LEU A 232 -14.14 3.58 14.03
C LEU A 232 -13.61 5.01 14.19
N ALA A 233 -12.78 5.44 13.25
CA ALA A 233 -12.27 6.80 13.23
C ALA A 233 -13.39 7.83 13.04
N ALA A 234 -14.36 7.55 12.15
CA ALA A 234 -15.52 8.40 11.92
C ALA A 234 -16.42 8.48 13.17
N ALA A 235 -16.68 7.36 13.83
CA ALA A 235 -17.51 7.30 15.04
C ALA A 235 -16.88 8.11 16.19
N ALA A 236 -15.57 8.03 16.38
CA ALA A 236 -14.85 8.74 17.43
C ALA A 236 -14.85 10.27 17.22
N ALA A 237 -14.84 10.75 15.96
CA ALA A 237 -14.78 12.17 15.65
C ALA A 237 -16.07 12.95 15.96
N VAL A 238 -17.21 12.26 16.10
CA VAL A 238 -18.49 12.89 16.47
C VAL A 238 -18.46 13.37 17.93
N GLN A 239 -17.60 12.80 18.77
CA GLN A 239 -17.52 13.11 20.20
C GLN A 239 -16.49 14.21 20.48
N GLY A 240 -16.86 15.44 20.15
CA GLY A 240 -16.38 16.68 20.78
C GLY A 240 -14.90 16.77 21.16
N ASN A 241 -14.08 17.29 20.23
CA ASN A 241 -12.97 18.21 20.53
C ASN A 241 -12.37 18.73 19.21
N SER A 242 -12.37 20.04 19.01
CA SER A 242 -11.59 20.64 17.92
C SER A 242 -10.12 20.35 18.18
N THR A 243 -9.39 19.90 17.16
CA THR A 243 -7.92 19.91 17.22
C THR A 243 -7.45 21.36 17.42
N LEU A 244 -6.22 21.58 17.89
CA LEU A 244 -5.62 22.94 17.88
C LEU A 244 -5.63 23.58 16.48
N ARG A 245 -5.83 22.77 15.42
CA ARG A 245 -6.07 23.23 14.06
C ARG A 245 -7.57 23.38 13.82
N ALA A 246 -8.13 24.50 14.29
CA ALA A 246 -9.55 24.85 14.15
C ALA A 246 -10.09 24.90 12.71
N GLU A 247 -9.21 24.83 11.69
CA GLU A 247 -9.56 24.93 10.28
C GLU A 247 -10.09 23.62 9.66
N VAL A 248 -9.98 22.48 10.35
CA VAL A 248 -10.46 21.19 9.83
C VAL A 248 -11.84 20.88 10.42
N SER A 249 -12.91 21.10 9.65
CA SER A 249 -14.22 20.57 10.00
C SER A 249 -14.24 19.07 9.76
N GLY A 250 -14.38 18.27 10.82
CA GLY A 250 -14.51 16.81 10.76
C GLY A 250 -13.29 16.03 11.28
N ALA A 251 -13.42 14.69 11.26
CA ALA A 251 -12.35 13.77 11.61
C ALA A 251 -11.14 13.97 10.69
N PRO A 252 -9.90 14.00 11.21
CA PRO A 252 -8.73 13.80 10.37
C PRO A 252 -8.83 12.47 9.65
N ARG A 253 -8.64 12.48 8.33
CA ARG A 253 -8.72 11.26 7.53
C ARG A 253 -7.43 11.01 6.76
N PHE A 254 -7.09 9.75 6.56
CA PHE A 254 -5.84 9.38 5.91
C PHE A 254 -5.79 9.75 4.44
N GLU A 255 -6.92 9.72 3.72
CA GLU A 255 -6.97 10.06 2.29
C GLU A 255 -6.51 11.50 2.01
N SER A 256 -6.55 12.37 3.02
CA SER A 256 -6.02 13.72 2.94
C SER A 256 -4.50 13.78 2.73
N GLY A 257 -3.77 12.69 2.97
CA GLY A 257 -2.30 12.63 2.92
C GLY A 257 -1.59 13.36 4.06
N MET A 258 -2.34 14.03 4.95
CA MET A 258 -1.77 14.82 6.03
C MET A 258 -1.62 14.01 7.32
N VAL A 259 -2.38 12.95 7.53
CA VAL A 259 -2.41 12.24 8.82
C VAL A 259 -1.41 11.09 8.85
N ASP A 260 -0.29 11.25 9.56
CA ASP A 260 0.73 10.21 9.75
C ASP A 260 0.73 9.58 11.15
N ILE A 261 -0.29 9.85 11.95
CA ILE A 261 -0.42 9.30 13.30
C ILE A 261 -1.83 8.74 13.47
N ALA A 262 -1.92 7.51 13.97
CA ALA A 262 -3.16 6.92 14.46
C ALA A 262 -3.03 6.71 15.97
N SER A 263 -4.05 7.12 16.72
CA SER A 263 -4.08 7.03 18.18
C SER A 263 -4.47 5.65 18.71
N VAL A 264 -3.97 4.61 18.04
CA VAL A 264 -4.20 3.20 18.35
C VAL A 264 -2.87 2.45 18.42
N SER A 265 -2.91 1.27 19.04
CA SER A 265 -1.76 0.36 19.10
C SER A 265 -1.99 -0.86 18.22
N LEU A 266 -0.92 -1.57 17.87
CA LEU A 266 -1.02 -2.83 17.12
C LEU A 266 -1.85 -3.88 17.88
N GLY A 267 -1.77 -3.88 19.21
CA GLY A 267 -2.61 -4.74 20.06
C GLY A 267 -4.11 -4.40 19.96
N HIS A 268 -4.46 -3.12 19.86
CA HIS A 268 -5.84 -2.69 19.62
C HIS A 268 -6.32 -3.14 18.24
N VAL A 269 -5.52 -2.95 17.19
CA VAL A 269 -5.82 -3.41 15.83
C VAL A 269 -6.11 -4.91 15.82
N ARG A 270 -5.26 -5.70 16.48
CA ARG A 270 -5.44 -7.14 16.63
C ARG A 270 -6.73 -7.48 17.41
N ALA A 271 -7.02 -6.76 18.49
CA ALA A 271 -8.23 -6.96 19.27
C ALA A 271 -9.50 -6.68 18.45
N VAL A 272 -9.54 -5.60 17.67
CA VAL A 272 -10.67 -5.26 16.78
C VAL A 272 -10.91 -6.36 15.74
N LEU A 273 -9.84 -6.92 15.17
CA LEU A 273 -9.97 -8.01 14.21
C LEU A 273 -10.45 -9.30 14.90
N LEU A 274 -9.89 -9.65 16.06
CA LEU A 274 -10.22 -10.86 16.82
C LEU A 274 -11.62 -10.83 17.45
N GLU A 275 -12.07 -9.68 17.95
CA GLU A 275 -13.41 -9.49 18.52
C GLU A 275 -14.48 -9.90 17.50
N TYR A 276 -14.21 -9.66 16.21
CA TYR A 276 -15.14 -10.00 15.15
C TYR A 276 -15.13 -11.49 14.76
N ALA A 277 -13.99 -12.19 14.75
CA ALA A 277 -14.04 -13.66 14.62
C ALA A 277 -14.54 -14.35 15.88
N GLY A 278 -14.51 -13.64 17.00
CA GLY A 278 -14.80 -14.13 18.33
C GLY A 278 -16.22 -13.87 18.82
N ALA A 279 -17.23 -13.79 17.95
CA ALA A 279 -18.63 -13.95 18.36
C ALA A 279 -18.92 -15.41 18.82
N GLY A 280 -18.07 -15.92 19.71
CA GLY A 280 -18.37 -17.04 20.59
C GLY A 280 -19.39 -16.63 21.66
N PRO A 281 -19.98 -17.60 22.37
CA PRO A 281 -21.20 -17.46 23.18
C PRO A 281 -21.08 -16.61 24.47
N PHE A 282 -20.00 -15.85 24.66
CA PHE A 282 -19.72 -15.08 25.89
C PHE A 282 -19.50 -13.58 25.69
N ALA A 283 -19.93 -13.00 24.57
CA ALA A 283 -20.10 -11.54 24.53
C ALA A 283 -21.03 -11.14 25.70
N PRO A 284 -20.60 -10.27 26.64
CA PRO A 284 -21.43 -9.84 27.74
C PRO A 284 -22.72 -9.25 27.15
N ARG A 285 -23.85 -9.87 27.49
CA ARG A 285 -25.19 -9.43 27.09
C ARG A 285 -25.43 -8.02 27.65
N GLY A 286 -25.04 -7.00 26.90
CA GLY A 286 -25.30 -5.62 27.27
C GLY A 286 -24.18 -4.67 26.93
N GLN A 287 -23.88 -4.47 25.65
CA GLN A 287 -23.46 -3.17 25.16
C GLN A 287 -23.71 -3.05 23.65
N VAL A 288 -24.67 -2.17 23.34
CA VAL A 288 -24.94 -1.46 22.08
C VAL A 288 -24.65 -2.24 20.79
N ARG A 289 -25.63 -3.05 20.38
CA ARG A 289 -25.85 -3.31 18.95
C ARG A 289 -26.26 -1.99 18.27
N LEU A 290 -25.34 -1.34 17.58
CA LEU A 290 -25.68 -0.48 16.44
C LEU A 290 -26.08 -1.39 15.27
N ALA A 291 -27.22 -2.07 15.41
CA ALA A 291 -27.86 -2.76 14.29
C ALA A 291 -28.81 -1.76 13.65
N THR A 292 -28.38 -1.15 12.55
CA THR A 292 -29.29 -0.50 11.61
C THR A 292 -30.23 -1.57 11.04
N PRO A 293 -31.56 -1.44 11.17
CA PRO A 293 -32.49 -2.42 10.60
C PRO A 293 -32.46 -2.33 9.07
N GLY A 294 -32.02 -3.37 8.37
CA GLY A 294 -32.19 -3.49 6.92
C GLY A 294 -31.14 -4.25 6.11
N GLU A 295 -29.98 -4.65 6.64
CA GLU A 295 -28.99 -5.41 5.85
C GLU A 295 -29.23 -6.94 5.90
N PRO A 296 -29.23 -7.64 4.74
CA PRO A 296 -29.47 -9.08 4.65
C PRO A 296 -28.34 -9.88 5.31
N THR A 297 -28.73 -10.89 6.09
CA THR A 297 -27.89 -11.55 7.10
C THR A 297 -27.06 -12.76 6.65
N ASP A 298 -27.11 -13.23 5.39
CA ASP A 298 -26.65 -14.60 5.09
C ASP A 298 -25.22 -14.79 4.55
N LEU A 299 -24.47 -13.72 4.25
CA LEU A 299 -23.03 -13.77 3.93
C LEU A 299 -22.22 -12.66 4.63
N ALA A 300 -22.88 -11.94 5.55
CA ALA A 300 -22.33 -10.76 6.23
C ALA A 300 -21.42 -11.11 7.43
N SER A 301 -21.52 -12.31 7.99
CA SER A 301 -20.79 -12.69 9.21
C SER A 301 -19.34 -13.14 8.96
N VAL A 302 -19.05 -13.82 7.84
CA VAL A 302 -17.70 -14.29 7.48
C VAL A 302 -16.81 -13.14 6.99
N ASN A 303 -17.44 -12.04 6.53
CA ASN A 303 -16.75 -10.94 5.88
C ASN A 303 -16.42 -9.77 6.81
N GLY A 304 -16.80 -9.78 8.08
CA GLY A 304 -16.57 -8.58 8.89
C GLY A 304 -15.09 -8.31 9.14
N THR A 305 -14.26 -9.34 9.36
CA THR A 305 -12.81 -9.15 9.51
C THR A 305 -12.16 -8.64 8.22
N ALA A 306 -12.44 -9.28 7.07
CA ALA A 306 -11.92 -8.82 5.78
C ALA A 306 -12.41 -7.39 5.47
N ARG A 307 -13.68 -7.09 5.72
CA ARG A 307 -14.25 -5.73 5.61
C ARG A 307 -13.53 -4.75 6.54
N ARG A 308 -13.17 -5.14 7.77
CA ARG A 308 -12.35 -4.29 8.67
C ARG A 308 -10.94 -4.09 8.13
N MET A 309 -10.28 -5.12 7.59
CA MET A 309 -8.97 -4.96 6.95
C MET A 309 -9.05 -3.96 5.80
N ILE A 310 -10.09 -4.04 4.96
CA ILE A 310 -10.33 -3.07 3.87
C ILE A 310 -10.49 -1.65 4.44
N GLN A 311 -11.17 -1.49 5.58
CA GLN A 311 -11.29 -0.18 6.25
C GLN A 311 -9.96 0.39 6.75
N ALA A 312 -8.90 -0.41 6.82
CA ALA A 312 -7.56 0.08 7.15
C ALA A 312 -6.81 0.65 5.94
N LEU A 313 -7.35 0.54 4.72
CA LEU A 313 -6.81 1.28 3.58
C LEU A 313 -6.99 2.78 3.80
N PRO A 314 -5.95 3.60 3.57
CA PRO A 314 -6.04 5.04 3.76
C PRO A 314 -6.96 5.71 2.75
N ALA A 315 -7.21 5.06 1.61
CA ALA A 315 -8.06 5.57 0.55
C ALA A 315 -9.15 4.54 0.23
N ASP A 316 -10.26 5.03 -0.33
CA ASP A 316 -11.36 4.21 -0.79
C ASP A 316 -11.35 4.14 -2.32
N SER A 317 -10.36 3.42 -2.85
CA SER A 317 -10.15 3.33 -4.30
C SER A 317 -11.32 2.68 -5.02
N ASP A 318 -12.18 1.92 -4.33
CA ASP A 318 -13.44 1.39 -4.88
C ASP A 318 -14.45 2.51 -5.20
N THR A 319 -14.40 3.63 -4.47
CA THR A 319 -15.16 4.84 -4.78
C THR A 319 -14.34 5.87 -5.57
N GLY A 320 -13.14 5.48 -6.02
CA GLY A 320 -12.18 6.33 -6.73
C GLY A 320 -11.46 7.34 -5.83
N GLN A 321 -11.60 7.26 -4.51
CA GLN A 321 -10.81 8.07 -3.61
C GLN A 321 -9.40 7.51 -3.52
N ARG A 322 -8.40 8.36 -3.75
CA ARG A 322 -6.98 8.02 -3.62
C ARG A 322 -6.30 8.92 -2.62
N LEU A 323 -5.16 8.50 -2.12
CA LEU A 323 -4.36 9.31 -1.21
C LEU A 323 -3.91 10.60 -1.90
N ARG A 324 -4.18 11.76 -1.30
CA ARG A 324 -3.64 13.02 -1.79
C ARG A 324 -2.13 13.05 -1.60
N ALA A 325 -1.41 13.48 -2.63
CA ALA A 325 0.03 13.71 -2.56
C ALA A 325 0.43 14.95 -3.38
N GLU A 326 1.55 15.56 -3.01
CA GLU A 326 2.09 16.73 -3.70
C GLU A 326 3.50 16.40 -4.19
N PRO A 327 3.77 16.41 -5.52
CA PRO A 327 5.09 16.06 -6.03
C PRO A 327 6.11 17.19 -5.84
N VAL A 328 5.65 18.40 -5.53
CA VAL A 328 6.51 19.58 -5.38
C VAL A 328 7.02 19.64 -3.95
N ALA A 329 8.33 19.91 -3.81
CA ALA A 329 8.91 20.15 -2.51
C ALA A 329 8.18 21.31 -1.80
N PRO A 330 8.10 21.28 -0.46
CA PRO A 330 7.57 22.41 0.30
C PRO A 330 8.25 23.71 -0.11
N ASN A 331 7.52 24.84 -0.13
CA ASN A 331 8.10 26.15 -0.36
C ASN A 331 8.48 26.78 0.98
N PRO A 332 9.68 26.53 1.54
CA PRO A 332 10.04 26.99 2.87
C PRO A 332 10.10 28.52 2.98
N LEU A 333 10.34 29.20 1.86
CA LEU A 333 10.48 30.65 1.81
C LEU A 333 9.14 31.36 1.66
N GLY A 334 8.06 30.62 1.32
CA GLY A 334 6.76 31.22 0.99
C GLY A 334 6.85 32.29 -0.10
N LEU A 335 7.88 32.21 -0.96
CA LEU A 335 8.07 33.17 -2.04
C LEU A 335 7.15 32.77 -3.20
N GLY A 336 6.20 33.65 -3.51
CA GLY A 336 5.20 33.45 -4.56
C GLY A 336 3.82 33.01 -4.03
N TRP A 337 2.79 33.68 -4.56
CA TRP A 337 1.37 33.30 -4.54
C TRP A 337 0.71 33.07 -3.17
N GLY A 338 0.32 34.16 -2.48
CA GLY A 338 -0.91 34.22 -1.67
C GLY A 338 -1.07 33.35 -0.40
N VAL A 339 -0.13 32.49 -0.03
CA VAL A 339 -0.33 31.54 1.09
C VAL A 339 -0.06 32.18 2.48
N PRO A 340 -1.00 32.11 3.45
CA PRO A 340 -0.68 32.42 4.85
C PRO A 340 0.45 31.56 5.42
N ARG A 341 1.40 32.22 6.09
CA ARG A 341 2.71 31.73 6.59
C ARG A 341 2.64 30.91 7.89
N THR A 342 1.65 30.05 8.09
CA THR A 342 1.59 29.28 9.35
C THR A 342 2.53 28.08 9.31
N ALA A 343 3.26 27.85 10.41
CA ALA A 343 4.13 26.68 10.56
C ALA A 343 3.37 25.37 10.29
N ALA A 344 2.10 25.32 10.71
CA ALA A 344 1.20 24.20 10.49
C ALA A 344 1.05 23.81 9.00
N ARG A 345 0.93 24.80 8.11
CA ARG A 345 0.76 24.58 6.66
C ARG A 345 2.03 24.08 6.00
N LEU A 346 3.18 24.62 6.40
CA LEU A 346 4.47 24.10 5.94
C LEU A 346 4.64 22.63 6.33
N THR A 347 4.24 22.27 7.56
CA THR A 347 4.24 20.88 8.00
C THR A 347 3.29 20.01 7.16
N ASP A 348 2.13 20.52 6.76
CA ASP A 348 1.21 19.75 5.89
C ASP A 348 1.77 19.54 4.49
N GLN A 349 2.37 20.56 3.89
CA GLN A 349 3.05 20.43 2.60
C GLN A 349 4.22 19.43 2.68
N GLN A 350 4.98 19.48 3.77
CA GLN A 350 6.02 18.49 4.05
C GLN A 350 5.44 17.08 4.09
N MET A 351 4.29 16.88 4.73
CA MET A 351 3.63 15.57 4.78
C MET A 351 3.17 15.09 3.42
N LEU A 352 2.46 15.94 2.67
CA LEU A 352 1.93 15.63 1.34
C LEU A 352 3.03 15.28 0.34
N ALA A 353 4.20 15.91 0.47
CA ALA A 353 5.36 15.60 -0.36
C ALA A 353 6.14 14.38 0.12
N SER A 354 6.18 14.12 1.43
CA SER A 354 7.02 13.05 1.99
C SER A 354 6.64 11.65 1.50
N GLY A 355 5.36 11.45 1.17
CA GLY A 355 4.84 10.15 0.75
C GLY A 355 5.19 9.78 -0.70
N VAL A 356 5.62 10.72 -1.53
CA VAL A 356 5.83 10.47 -2.96
C VAL A 356 7.16 9.74 -3.18
N ILE A 357 7.09 8.54 -3.76
CA ILE A 357 8.27 7.74 -4.12
C ILE A 357 8.66 7.99 -5.57
N ALA A 358 7.68 7.98 -6.48
CA ALA A 358 7.89 8.24 -7.90
C ALA A 358 6.66 8.90 -8.51
N ALA A 359 6.89 9.81 -9.45
CA ALA A 359 5.83 10.40 -10.27
C ALA A 359 5.65 9.62 -11.58
N GLY A 360 4.48 9.76 -12.21
CA GLY A 360 4.21 9.14 -13.51
C GLY A 360 4.13 7.62 -13.43
N VAL A 361 3.78 7.05 -12.27
CA VAL A 361 3.59 5.60 -12.15
C VAL A 361 2.20 5.26 -12.66
N THR A 362 2.17 4.63 -13.84
CA THR A 362 0.95 4.30 -14.57
C THR A 362 0.39 2.92 -14.23
N ALA A 363 1.22 2.07 -13.64
CA ALA A 363 0.82 0.74 -13.18
C ALA A 363 1.68 0.34 -11.99
N PHE A 364 1.03 -0.28 -11.01
CA PHE A 364 1.62 -0.84 -9.81
C PHE A 364 0.85 -2.12 -9.52
N ASP A 365 1.53 -3.24 -9.64
CA ASP A 365 0.97 -4.58 -9.61
C ASP A 365 1.72 -5.37 -8.54
N ILE A 366 0.95 -6.08 -7.70
CA ILE A 366 1.50 -6.89 -6.63
C ILE A 366 1.01 -8.31 -6.82
N GLU A 367 1.97 -9.18 -7.06
CA GLU A 367 1.76 -10.60 -6.96
C GLU A 367 2.42 -11.14 -5.70
N TRP A 368 1.86 -12.22 -5.17
CA TRP A 368 2.36 -12.86 -3.97
C TRP A 368 2.42 -14.36 -4.19
N SER A 369 3.33 -15.02 -3.46
CA SER A 369 3.49 -16.47 -3.54
C SER A 369 3.95 -17.05 -2.21
N PHE A 370 3.51 -18.27 -1.93
CA PHE A 370 4.07 -19.14 -0.89
C PHE A 370 5.36 -19.83 -1.34
N GLY A 371 5.91 -19.41 -2.49
CA GLY A 371 7.11 -19.94 -3.13
C GLY A 371 8.33 -20.04 -2.23
N GLU A 372 9.35 -20.71 -2.74
CA GLU A 372 10.61 -20.90 -2.04
C GLU A 372 11.81 -20.65 -2.96
N PHE A 373 12.88 -20.12 -2.38
CA PHE A 373 14.20 -20.16 -3.01
C PHE A 373 14.82 -21.52 -2.72
N ARG A 374 15.01 -22.35 -3.75
CA ARG A 374 15.76 -23.59 -3.59
C ARG A 374 17.24 -23.30 -3.67
N THR A 375 17.97 -23.69 -2.62
CA THR A 375 19.42 -23.74 -2.67
C THR A 375 19.85 -24.70 -3.78
N PRO A 376 20.88 -24.35 -4.57
CA PRO A 376 21.42 -25.27 -5.57
C PRO A 376 21.78 -26.60 -4.91
N VAL A 377 21.28 -27.70 -5.46
CA VAL A 377 21.71 -29.03 -5.01
C VAL A 377 23.21 -29.15 -5.30
N PRO A 378 24.06 -29.46 -4.31
CA PRO A 378 25.49 -29.64 -4.55
C PRO A 378 25.72 -30.64 -5.70
N GLY A 379 26.39 -30.20 -6.76
CA GLY A 379 26.60 -30.99 -7.99
C GLY A 379 25.63 -30.70 -9.14
N SER A 380 24.61 -29.86 -8.95
CA SER A 380 23.80 -29.33 -10.05
C SER A 380 24.61 -28.36 -10.91
N ALA A 381 24.45 -28.46 -12.24
CA ALA A 381 25.06 -27.53 -13.18
C ALA A 381 24.52 -26.09 -13.04
N THR A 382 23.29 -25.94 -12.53
CA THR A 382 22.71 -24.66 -12.14
C THR A 382 23.21 -24.28 -10.75
N GLN A 383 24.23 -23.42 -10.70
CA GLN A 383 24.77 -22.86 -9.45
C GLN A 383 23.92 -21.72 -8.87
N SER A 384 22.91 -21.25 -9.60
CA SER A 384 22.02 -20.19 -9.12
C SER A 384 20.86 -20.78 -8.33
N PRO A 385 20.46 -20.17 -7.20
CA PRO A 385 19.25 -20.56 -6.50
C PRO A 385 18.05 -20.47 -7.44
N GLU A 386 17.23 -21.52 -7.47
CA GLU A 386 16.03 -21.57 -8.29
C GLU A 386 14.87 -20.93 -7.52
N LEU A 387 14.26 -19.90 -8.11
CA LEU A 387 13.03 -19.30 -7.58
C LEU A 387 11.85 -20.15 -8.02
N ILE A 388 11.22 -20.85 -7.08
CA ILE A 388 9.95 -21.53 -7.35
C ILE A 388 8.84 -20.62 -6.93
N TRP A 389 8.15 -20.07 -7.94
CA TRP A 389 6.99 -19.24 -7.76
C TRP A 389 5.74 -20.11 -7.83
N TYR A 390 5.05 -20.30 -6.71
CA TYR A 390 3.70 -20.86 -6.73
C TYR A 390 2.75 -19.72 -7.09
N SER A 391 2.60 -19.43 -8.39
CA SER A 391 1.46 -18.65 -8.89
C SER A 391 0.34 -19.57 -9.30
N ASP A 392 -0.88 -19.05 -9.23
CA ASP A 392 -2.05 -19.63 -9.92
C ASP A 392 -1.92 -19.57 -11.46
N ALA A 393 -0.87 -18.92 -12.00
CA ALA A 393 -0.77 -18.47 -13.38
C ALA A 393 -0.36 -19.52 -14.44
N ASP A 394 -0.02 -20.76 -14.05
CA ASP A 394 0.20 -21.85 -15.03
C ASP A 394 -1.10 -22.59 -15.38
N GLY A 395 -2.24 -22.20 -14.79
CA GLY A 395 -3.56 -22.53 -15.31
C GLY A 395 -3.91 -21.69 -16.56
N PRO A 396 -4.83 -22.16 -17.42
CA PRO A 396 -5.38 -21.32 -18.49
C PRO A 396 -5.84 -19.97 -17.93
N PRO A 397 -5.84 -18.88 -18.72
CA PRO A 397 -6.23 -17.55 -18.26
C PRO A 397 -7.51 -17.69 -17.45
N VAL A 398 -7.45 -17.22 -16.20
CA VAL A 398 -8.52 -17.34 -15.24
C VAL A 398 -9.83 -17.01 -15.96
N PRO A 399 -10.75 -17.98 -16.14
CA PRO A 399 -11.96 -17.72 -16.88
C PRO A 399 -12.73 -16.65 -16.13
N SER A 400 -13.58 -15.91 -16.85
CA SER A 400 -14.44 -14.89 -16.24
C SER A 400 -15.13 -15.42 -14.97
N LEU A 401 -15.42 -14.51 -14.04
CA LEU A 401 -15.99 -14.70 -12.70
C LEU A 401 -17.12 -15.74 -12.54
N TYR A 402 -17.71 -16.22 -13.65
CA TYR A 402 -18.71 -17.28 -13.69
C TYR A 402 -18.17 -18.71 -13.46
N ASP A 403 -16.89 -19.01 -13.69
CA ASP A 403 -16.33 -20.37 -13.47
C ASP A 403 -15.79 -20.62 -12.04
N PHE A 404 -15.65 -19.56 -11.22
CA PHE A 404 -15.04 -19.62 -9.88
C PHE A 404 -15.84 -20.41 -8.83
N GLN A 405 -17.16 -20.58 -9.03
CA GLN A 405 -18.01 -21.33 -8.10
C GLN A 405 -17.99 -22.84 -8.36
N ASN A 406 -17.51 -23.29 -9.53
CA ASN A 406 -17.58 -24.69 -9.96
C ASN A 406 -16.22 -25.32 -10.28
N ALA A 407 -15.12 -24.57 -10.22
CA ALA A 407 -13.79 -25.14 -10.43
C ALA A 407 -13.39 -26.02 -9.22
N PRO A 408 -13.06 -27.31 -9.41
CA PRO A 408 -12.52 -28.13 -8.34
C PRO A 408 -11.17 -27.55 -7.91
N ALA A 409 -10.95 -27.38 -6.60
CA ALA A 409 -9.67 -26.93 -6.06
C ALA A 409 -8.52 -27.75 -6.67
N THR A 410 -7.76 -27.14 -7.58
CA THR A 410 -6.65 -27.78 -8.26
C THR A 410 -5.54 -28.02 -7.25
N ARG A 411 -5.35 -29.28 -6.86
CA ARG A 411 -4.25 -29.68 -5.98
C ARG A 411 -2.95 -29.60 -6.78
N PHE A 412 -2.05 -28.71 -6.37
CA PHE A 412 -0.70 -28.68 -6.92
C PHE A 412 0.11 -29.86 -6.36
N PHE A 413 0.50 -30.77 -7.24
CA PHE A 413 1.55 -31.74 -6.96
C PHE A 413 2.86 -31.18 -7.53
N PRO A 414 3.89 -30.94 -6.72
CA PRO A 414 5.19 -30.54 -7.26
C PRO A 414 5.72 -31.66 -8.14
N GLU A 415 5.98 -31.39 -9.42
CA GLU A 415 6.63 -32.35 -10.31
C GLU A 415 8.05 -32.63 -9.80
N ARG A 416 8.35 -33.87 -9.43
CA ARG A 416 9.71 -34.29 -9.10
C ARG A 416 10.42 -34.71 -10.38
N ARG A 417 11.42 -33.94 -10.78
CA ARG A 417 12.39 -34.37 -11.78
C ARG A 417 13.44 -35.24 -11.11
N ARG A 418 13.54 -36.50 -11.55
CA ARG A 418 14.61 -37.40 -11.11
C ARG A 418 15.97 -36.91 -11.66
N PRO A 419 17.09 -37.30 -11.02
CA PRO A 419 18.44 -36.99 -11.50
C PRO A 419 18.74 -37.44 -12.94
N ASP A 420 17.96 -38.38 -13.48
CA ASP A 420 18.07 -38.88 -14.85
C ASP A 420 17.27 -38.05 -15.90
N GLY A 421 16.63 -36.95 -15.47
CA GLY A 421 15.84 -36.07 -16.33
C GLY A 421 14.40 -36.52 -16.56
N THR A 422 13.99 -37.67 -16.02
CA THR A 422 12.59 -38.13 -16.11
C THR A 422 11.71 -37.36 -15.12
N ILE A 423 10.50 -37.00 -15.56
CA ILE A 423 9.48 -36.37 -14.72
C ILE A 423 8.68 -37.49 -14.08
N GLU A 424 8.83 -37.67 -12.77
CA GLU A 424 8.00 -38.59 -11.99
C GLU A 424 6.76 -37.82 -11.51
N ARG A 425 5.64 -38.08 -12.17
CA ARG A 425 4.32 -37.69 -11.66
C ARG A 425 3.89 -38.77 -10.68
N ASP A 426 4.06 -38.48 -9.40
CA ASP A 426 3.70 -39.38 -8.30
C ASP A 426 2.16 -39.43 -8.18
N GLN A 427 1.49 -40.12 -9.10
CA GLN A 427 0.02 -40.25 -9.11
C GLN A 427 -0.50 -41.22 -8.03
N ASP A 428 0.38 -42.04 -7.42
CA ASP A 428 -0.02 -43.13 -6.53
C ASP A 428 0.24 -42.89 -5.04
N GLN A 429 0.88 -41.78 -4.62
CA GLN A 429 0.98 -41.41 -3.21
C GLN A 429 -0.20 -40.55 -2.72
N ALA A 430 -1.41 -41.12 -2.74
CA ALA A 430 -2.63 -40.48 -2.25
C ALA A 430 -2.77 -40.45 -0.70
N ILE A 431 -1.69 -40.67 0.07
CA ILE A 431 -1.71 -40.62 1.55
C ILE A 431 -0.58 -39.72 2.10
N GLY A 432 -0.28 -38.63 1.40
CA GLY A 432 0.27 -37.45 2.07
C GLY A 432 -0.88 -36.77 2.80
N THR A 433 -0.77 -36.58 4.10
CA THR A 433 -1.69 -35.71 4.87
C THR A 433 -1.87 -34.44 4.04
N PRO A 434 -3.10 -34.06 3.63
CA PRO A 434 -3.26 -32.85 2.84
C PRO A 434 -2.61 -31.74 3.64
N LEU A 435 -1.56 -31.11 3.07
CA LEU A 435 -1.20 -29.75 3.45
C LEU A 435 -2.54 -29.04 3.49
N ALA A 436 -2.93 -28.60 4.69
CA ALA A 436 -4.25 -28.05 4.92
C ALA A 436 -4.40 -26.88 3.95
N GLY A 437 -5.01 -27.16 2.80
CA GLY A 437 -4.93 -26.29 1.65
C GLY A 437 -5.58 -25.00 2.06
N VAL A 438 -4.80 -23.92 2.09
CA VAL A 438 -5.35 -22.58 2.18
C VAL A 438 -6.27 -22.46 0.97
N THR A 439 -7.58 -22.56 1.19
CA THR A 439 -8.53 -22.43 0.09
C THR A 439 -8.37 -21.02 -0.46
N GLN A 440 -8.41 -20.86 -1.78
CA GLN A 440 -8.29 -19.55 -2.41
C GLN A 440 -9.30 -18.55 -1.82
N SER A 441 -10.50 -19.03 -1.45
CA SER A 441 -11.54 -18.29 -0.74
C SER A 441 -11.21 -17.84 0.69
N ALA A 442 -10.19 -18.42 1.33
CA ALA A 442 -9.74 -17.99 2.65
C ALA A 442 -8.83 -16.76 2.59
N VAL A 443 -8.16 -16.56 1.45
CA VAL A 443 -7.24 -15.42 1.22
C VAL A 443 -7.93 -14.36 0.39
N HIS A 444 -8.60 -14.77 -0.68
CA HIS A 444 -9.24 -13.87 -1.62
C HIS A 444 -10.67 -13.55 -1.21
N PHE A 445 -10.98 -12.26 -1.24
CA PHE A 445 -12.30 -11.73 -0.96
C PHE A 445 -12.69 -10.70 -2.02
N GLN A 446 -13.93 -10.78 -2.49
CA GLN A 446 -14.55 -9.75 -3.31
C GLN A 446 -15.81 -9.24 -2.58
N PRO A 447 -15.93 -7.93 -2.32
CA PRO A 447 -17.12 -7.37 -1.68
C PRO A 447 -18.40 -7.70 -2.45
N ALA A 448 -19.45 -8.11 -1.73
CA ALA A 448 -20.74 -8.42 -2.34
C ALA A 448 -21.37 -7.18 -3.00
N GLY A 449 -22.00 -7.37 -4.16
CA GLY A 449 -22.72 -6.31 -4.89
C GLY A 449 -21.84 -5.43 -5.79
N ALA A 450 -20.58 -5.82 -5.97
CA ALA A 450 -19.56 -4.98 -6.58
C ALA A 450 -18.96 -5.55 -7.86
N PHE A 451 -19.77 -5.67 -8.91
CA PHE A 451 -19.26 -5.99 -10.24
C PHE A 451 -18.31 -4.86 -10.69
N GLY A 452 -17.01 -5.16 -10.78
CA GLY A 452 -15.96 -4.20 -11.15
C GLY A 452 -15.14 -3.64 -9.99
N GLN A 453 -15.40 -4.01 -8.73
CA GLN A 453 -14.49 -3.65 -7.62
C GLN A 453 -13.29 -4.60 -7.54
N GLY A 454 -12.25 -4.12 -6.86
CA GLY A 454 -10.99 -4.84 -6.72
C GLY A 454 -11.12 -6.18 -6.00
N LEU A 455 -10.21 -7.10 -6.32
CA LEU A 455 -10.02 -8.36 -5.61
C LEU A 455 -9.11 -8.11 -4.40
N TYR A 456 -9.45 -8.59 -3.22
CA TYR A 456 -8.65 -8.40 -2.02
C TYR A 456 -7.99 -9.72 -1.61
N SER A 457 -6.71 -9.69 -1.26
CA SER A 457 -5.95 -10.80 -0.67
C SER A 457 -5.58 -10.43 0.77
N CYS A 458 -6.13 -11.14 1.75
CA CYS A 458 -5.95 -10.89 3.18
C CYS A 458 -5.11 -11.98 3.84
N PHE A 459 -4.06 -11.60 4.59
CA PHE A 459 -3.15 -12.51 5.29
C PHE A 459 -2.93 -12.11 6.75
N GLY A 460 -2.38 -13.04 7.54
CA GLY A 460 -2.01 -12.82 8.93
C GLY A 460 -3.15 -12.95 9.92
N TYR A 461 -4.30 -13.44 9.46
CA TYR A 461 -5.44 -13.70 10.32
C TYR A 461 -6.06 -15.06 10.01
N VAL A 462 -6.06 -15.96 10.99
CA VAL A 462 -6.89 -17.17 10.94
C VAL A 462 -8.12 -16.90 11.79
N ASP A 463 -9.29 -16.97 11.16
CA ASP A 463 -10.50 -17.25 11.90
C ASP A 463 -10.37 -18.67 12.50
N ASN A 464 -9.85 -18.76 13.73
CA ASN A 464 -9.80 -20.01 14.48
C ASN A 464 -11.20 -20.56 14.79
N GLY A 465 -12.24 -19.74 14.60
CA GLY A 465 -13.63 -20.03 14.92
C GLY A 465 -14.47 -20.56 13.76
N TYR A 466 -14.02 -20.45 12.49
CA TYR A 466 -14.75 -21.05 11.37
C TYR A 466 -14.39 -22.54 11.23
N PRO A 467 -15.26 -23.48 11.63
CA PRO A 467 -15.30 -24.75 10.95
C PRO A 467 -15.62 -24.42 9.49
N VAL A 468 -14.70 -24.70 8.58
CA VAL A 468 -15.11 -25.04 7.22
C VAL A 468 -16.02 -26.25 7.40
N PHE A 469 -17.31 -25.99 7.61
CA PHE A 469 -18.32 -26.98 7.33
C PHE A 469 -18.13 -27.23 5.85
N ALA A 470 -17.45 -28.33 5.53
CA ALA A 470 -17.84 -29.08 4.34
C ALA A 470 -19.34 -29.33 4.53
N GLY A 471 -20.15 -28.40 4.01
CA GLY A 471 -21.59 -28.55 4.04
C GLY A 471 -21.88 -29.91 3.42
N PRO A 472 -22.68 -30.78 4.06
CA PRO A 472 -23.18 -31.94 3.36
C PRO A 472 -23.92 -31.42 2.12
N ASP A 473 -23.56 -31.99 0.97
CA ASP A 473 -24.21 -31.90 -0.32
C ASP A 473 -25.61 -31.25 -0.26
N PRO A 474 -25.85 -30.11 -0.95
CA PRO A 474 -27.15 -29.43 -0.95
C PRO A 474 -28.31 -30.30 -1.49
N ASN A 475 -28.03 -31.51 -1.98
CA ASN A 475 -29.04 -32.50 -2.36
C ASN A 475 -29.56 -33.36 -1.20
N ILE A 476 -29.01 -33.26 0.02
CA ILE A 476 -29.56 -33.98 1.17
C ILE A 476 -30.55 -33.05 1.88
N GLY A 477 -31.80 -33.07 1.40
CA GLY A 477 -32.93 -32.41 2.04
C GLY A 477 -33.20 -33.00 3.42
N THR A 478 -32.55 -32.48 4.45
CA THR A 478 -32.97 -32.67 5.85
C THR A 478 -33.34 -31.32 6.43
N SER A 479 -34.63 -30.99 6.31
CA SER A 479 -35.27 -30.02 7.19
C SER A 479 -35.13 -30.50 8.63
N PHE A 480 -34.24 -29.89 9.40
CA PHE A 480 -34.25 -30.03 10.85
C PHE A 480 -35.27 -29.04 11.40
N ASP A 481 -36.45 -29.56 11.73
CA ASP A 481 -37.47 -28.86 12.50
C ASP A 481 -37.03 -28.91 13.97
N GLU A 482 -36.47 -27.80 14.47
CA GLU A 482 -35.88 -27.71 15.82
C GLU A 482 -36.93 -27.46 16.94
N ASP A 483 -38.22 -27.50 16.62
CA ASP A 483 -39.31 -27.14 17.56
C ASP A 483 -40.09 -28.33 18.16
N VAL A 484 -39.59 -29.56 18.05
CA VAL A 484 -40.22 -30.71 18.70
C VAL A 484 -39.22 -31.38 19.64
N LEU A 485 -39.27 -31.02 20.93
CA LEU A 485 -39.13 -31.95 22.07
C LEU A 485 -39.00 -31.22 23.42
N ILE A 486 -40.07 -30.57 23.90
CA ILE A 486 -40.48 -30.63 25.33
C ILE A 486 -41.99 -30.39 25.40
N ASP A 487 -42.82 -31.45 25.32
CA ASP A 487 -43.75 -31.74 26.42
C ASP A 487 -44.37 -33.14 26.34
N ASN A 488 -44.69 -33.65 27.52
CA ASN A 488 -45.08 -35.02 27.84
C ASN A 488 -46.51 -35.38 27.41
N GLY A 489 -46.70 -36.61 26.93
CA GLY A 489 -48.03 -37.21 26.82
C GLY A 489 -47.99 -38.64 26.28
N ALA A 490 -48.24 -39.60 27.17
CA ALA A 490 -48.25 -41.03 26.90
C ALA A 490 -49.09 -41.47 25.68
N SER A 491 -48.50 -42.27 24.78
CA SER A 491 -49.14 -43.48 24.22
C SER A 491 -48.17 -44.31 23.36
N SER A 492 -48.09 -45.60 23.69
CA SER A 492 -47.82 -46.80 22.88
C SER A 492 -47.04 -46.72 21.55
N SER A 493 -45.97 -47.54 21.49
CA SER A 493 -45.49 -48.38 20.37
C SER A 493 -45.54 -47.76 18.95
N THR A 494 -44.45 -47.73 18.17
CA THR A 494 -43.84 -48.90 17.52
C THR A 494 -42.54 -48.48 16.82
N GLY A 495 -41.48 -49.27 16.99
CA GLY A 495 -40.35 -49.45 16.06
C GLY A 495 -39.76 -48.25 15.32
N VAL A 496 -38.79 -47.56 15.92
CA VAL A 496 -37.76 -46.83 15.17
C VAL A 496 -36.41 -47.45 15.50
N THR A 497 -35.76 -47.95 14.46
CA THR A 497 -34.51 -48.72 14.47
C THR A 497 -33.33 -47.91 14.99
N ALA A 498 -32.53 -48.56 15.84
CA ALA A 498 -31.34 -48.06 16.52
C ALA A 498 -30.15 -47.78 15.57
N GLY A 499 -30.27 -46.77 14.70
CA GLY A 499 -29.21 -46.34 13.77
C GLY A 499 -28.65 -44.94 13.99
N ALA A 500 -29.37 -44.05 14.68
CA ALA A 500 -29.01 -42.62 14.78
C ALA A 500 -28.27 -42.23 16.07
N ALA A 501 -28.18 -43.12 17.06
CA ALA A 501 -27.55 -42.81 18.35
C ALA A 501 -26.00 -42.67 18.26
N GLY A 502 -25.35 -43.25 17.24
CA GLY A 502 -23.89 -43.19 17.08
C GLY A 502 -23.37 -41.89 16.47
N VAL A 503 -24.20 -41.14 15.73
CA VAL A 503 -23.75 -39.91 15.05
C VAL A 503 -23.69 -38.73 16.02
N PHE A 504 -24.57 -38.71 17.04
CA PHE A 504 -24.58 -37.67 18.06
C PHE A 504 -23.52 -37.86 19.15
N ASP A 505 -23.05 -39.10 19.38
CA ASP A 505 -21.94 -39.36 20.31
C ASP A 505 -20.57 -38.96 19.71
N ALA A 506 -20.41 -39.08 18.38
CA ALA A 506 -19.21 -38.60 17.67
C ALA A 506 -19.04 -37.07 17.68
N LEU A 507 -20.13 -36.31 17.84
CA LEU A 507 -20.09 -34.84 17.99
C LEU A 507 -19.90 -34.38 19.44
N ARG A 508 -20.12 -35.28 20.42
CA ARG A 508 -19.87 -35.03 21.85
C ARG A 508 -18.48 -35.46 22.30
N ASP A 509 -17.74 -36.14 21.44
CA ASP A 509 -16.38 -36.56 21.73
C ASP A 509 -15.48 -35.35 22.01
N ARG A 510 -15.16 -35.19 23.30
CA ARG A 510 -14.39 -34.09 23.87
C ARG A 510 -12.98 -34.02 23.29
N ASP A 511 -12.50 -35.12 22.70
CA ASP A 511 -11.16 -35.23 22.11
C ASP A 511 -11.05 -34.57 20.72
N VAL A 512 -12.16 -34.24 20.05
CA VAL A 512 -12.14 -33.42 18.82
C VAL A 512 -11.69 -31.98 19.11
N ARG A 513 -11.83 -31.51 20.36
CA ARG A 513 -11.35 -30.18 20.80
C ARG A 513 -9.84 -30.13 21.10
N ALA A 514 -9.17 -31.28 21.16
CA ALA A 514 -7.71 -31.36 21.32
C ALA A 514 -6.97 -31.44 19.96
N ARG A 515 -7.63 -31.05 18.85
CA ARG A 515 -6.95 -30.87 17.57
C ARG A 515 -5.77 -29.92 17.77
N ALA A 516 -4.58 -30.37 17.35
CA ALA A 516 -3.35 -29.59 17.34
C ALA A 516 -3.64 -28.15 16.87
N PRO A 517 -3.03 -27.13 17.49
CA PRO A 517 -3.21 -25.75 17.06
C PRO A 517 -3.04 -25.70 15.54
N ARG A 518 -4.08 -25.23 14.83
CA ARG A 518 -4.00 -25.07 13.37
C ARG A 518 -2.76 -24.21 13.09
N PRO A 519 -2.00 -24.52 12.03
CA PRO A 519 -0.86 -23.70 11.65
C PRO A 519 -1.32 -22.25 11.55
N ALA A 520 -0.54 -21.33 12.13
CA ALA A 520 -0.78 -19.90 12.02
C ALA A 520 -1.01 -19.55 10.53
N ALA A 521 -1.90 -18.57 10.26
CA ALA A 521 -2.26 -18.16 8.90
C ALA A 521 -0.99 -18.05 8.07
N GLU A 522 -0.91 -18.84 7.00
CA GLU A 522 0.28 -18.82 6.17
C GLU A 522 0.39 -17.43 5.54
N TRP A 523 1.49 -16.74 5.86
CA TRP A 523 1.89 -15.51 5.19
C TRP A 523 2.59 -15.86 3.89
N PRO A 524 2.44 -15.04 2.83
CA PRO A 524 3.24 -15.23 1.62
C PRO A 524 4.71 -15.14 1.98
N ARG A 525 5.53 -15.95 1.30
CA ARG A 525 6.99 -15.94 1.46
C ARG A 525 7.64 -14.95 0.52
N LEU A 526 7.01 -14.69 -0.61
CA LEU A 526 7.52 -13.86 -1.68
C LEU A 526 6.46 -12.86 -2.12
N LEU A 527 6.91 -11.64 -2.40
CA LEU A 527 6.16 -10.61 -3.11
C LEU A 527 6.90 -10.29 -4.40
N ARG A 528 6.17 -10.24 -5.52
CA ARG A 528 6.64 -9.75 -6.80
C ARG A 528 5.89 -8.47 -7.09
N VAL A 529 6.61 -7.35 -7.13
CA VAL A 529 6.03 -6.04 -7.37
C VAL A 529 6.49 -5.55 -8.74
N SER A 530 5.53 -5.34 -9.64
CA SER A 530 5.77 -4.78 -10.97
C SER A 530 5.34 -3.31 -10.98
N VAL A 531 6.22 -2.41 -11.42
CA VAL A 531 5.96 -0.97 -11.45
C VAL A 531 6.27 -0.41 -12.83
N THR A 532 5.27 0.20 -13.46
CA THR A 532 5.43 0.86 -14.76
C THR A 532 5.49 2.36 -14.61
N VAL A 533 6.66 2.92 -14.87
CA VAL A 533 6.93 4.36 -14.82
C VAL A 533 6.85 4.93 -16.22
N ARG A 534 6.19 6.08 -16.36
CA ARG A 534 6.09 6.89 -17.57
C ARG A 534 7.09 8.03 -17.51
N ASP A 535 7.69 8.36 -18.65
CA ASP A 535 8.62 9.48 -18.73
C ASP A 535 7.90 10.83 -18.57
N ALA A 536 8.54 11.77 -17.87
CA ALA A 536 7.96 13.07 -17.59
C ALA A 536 7.99 14.01 -18.81
N VAL A 537 8.91 13.80 -19.76
CA VAL A 537 9.09 14.62 -20.96
C VAL A 537 8.32 14.05 -22.14
N ASP A 538 8.35 12.73 -22.31
CA ASP A 538 7.62 11.99 -23.35
C ASP A 538 6.69 10.93 -22.74
N PRO A 539 5.41 11.30 -22.47
CA PRO A 539 4.41 10.39 -21.91
C PRO A 539 4.17 9.09 -22.67
N ALA A 540 4.59 8.99 -23.94
CA ALA A 540 4.49 7.77 -24.73
C ALA A 540 5.52 6.71 -24.35
N VAL A 541 6.61 7.10 -23.66
CA VAL A 541 7.66 6.19 -23.22
C VAL A 541 7.35 5.70 -21.81
N THR A 542 7.17 4.38 -21.66
CA THR A 542 7.02 3.71 -20.36
C THR A 542 8.09 2.65 -20.17
N ARG A 543 8.43 2.35 -18.91
CA ARG A 543 9.31 1.25 -18.51
C ARG A 543 8.75 0.52 -17.30
N THR A 544 8.73 -0.80 -17.38
CA THR A 544 8.30 -1.67 -16.28
C THR A 544 9.50 -2.26 -15.57
N PHE A 545 9.49 -2.18 -14.25
CA PHE A 545 10.48 -2.77 -13.36
C PHE A 545 9.80 -3.84 -12.50
N GLN A 546 10.51 -4.92 -12.20
CA GLN A 546 10.00 -6.00 -11.38
C GLN A 546 10.95 -6.26 -10.22
N TYR A 547 10.39 -6.38 -9.01
CA TYR A 547 11.13 -6.63 -7.79
C TYR A 547 10.58 -7.89 -7.14
N VAL A 548 11.44 -8.85 -6.82
CA VAL A 548 11.07 -10.03 -6.02
C VAL A 548 11.66 -9.87 -4.62
N ILE A 549 10.79 -9.86 -3.62
CA ILE A 549 11.12 -9.54 -2.24
C ILE A 549 10.65 -10.67 -1.33
N GLU A 550 11.55 -11.16 -0.49
CA GLU A 550 11.22 -12.15 0.53
C GLU A 550 10.56 -11.48 1.74
N VAL A 551 9.39 -11.97 2.12
CA VAL A 551 8.65 -11.56 3.31
C VAL A 551 9.27 -12.24 4.54
N PRO A 552 9.50 -11.52 5.64
CA PRO A 552 10.05 -12.09 6.87
C PRO A 552 9.29 -13.35 7.34
N GLY A 553 10.03 -14.43 7.57
CA GLY A 553 9.55 -15.70 8.13
C GLY A 553 9.53 -15.71 9.66
N GLU A 554 8.62 -16.47 10.27
CA GLU A 554 8.77 -16.85 11.69
C GLU A 554 9.95 -17.82 11.80
N GLY A 555 11.07 -17.37 12.37
CA GLY A 555 12.06 -18.28 12.93
C GLY A 555 13.27 -18.67 12.05
N ILE A 556 13.53 -17.98 10.94
CA ILE A 556 14.88 -18.07 10.33
C ILE A 556 15.63 -16.79 10.69
N PRO A 557 16.38 -16.76 11.83
CA PRO A 557 17.31 -15.68 12.07
C PRO A 557 18.28 -15.59 10.88
N ARG A 558 18.23 -14.47 10.17
CA ARG A 558 19.12 -14.23 9.04
C ARG A 558 20.54 -14.04 9.58
N VAL A 559 21.36 -15.09 9.46
CA VAL A 559 22.80 -14.97 9.61
C VAL A 559 23.31 -14.31 8.33
N PHE A 560 23.52 -12.99 8.35
CA PHE A 560 24.16 -12.24 7.27
C PHE A 560 25.64 -12.07 7.56
#